data_AF-A0A524EIC7-F1
#
_entry.id   AF-A0A524EIC7-F1
#
_cell.length_a   1.000
_cell.length_b   1.000
_cell.length_c   1.000
_cell.angle_alpha   90.00
_cell.angle_beta   90.00
_cell.angle_gamma   90.00
#
_symmetry.space_group_name_H-M   'P 1'
#
loop_
_entity.id
_entity.type
_entity.pdbx_description
1 polymer ?
#
loop_
_entity_poly.entity_id
_entity_poly.type
_entity_poly.pdbx_seq_one_letter_code
_entity_poly.pdbx_strand_id
1 'polypeptide(L)'
;MDLETQDKLRIECPRCGASYLYSKKHIDDDGFVECQNCGKPMEASIQESAVPPKVMPLEEPEEEYIPWGKRPENVERSIIQDLPKLFAQGFLLTLIFGLGSFFWIFFLAIFIALGSIFGLVIGIMAMLILAGWINMGLSGYFWSIDAKPDWKALLGHGLALLVLIVVVGIPILIVNFIRATLDLTLYILLQFLFLIVYTPIYGFIGRFVALHFEKGKVYDMGKPSKTARRAKCPNCAATYFYDESSVDSQGKIQCQNCGTRFNFPEGPIPSGIGSELQ
;
A
#
# COMPACT_ATOMS: atom_id res chain seq x y z
N MET A 1 -37.49 -17.24 7.51
CA MET A 1 -36.55 -17.71 8.54
C MET A 1 -36.28 -16.48 9.37
N ASP A 2 -37.09 -16.27 10.40
CA ASP A 2 -37.06 -15.05 11.20
C ASP A 2 -35.75 -15.03 11.99
N LEU A 3 -34.94 -14.01 11.72
CA LEU A 3 -33.82 -13.65 12.57
C LEU A 3 -34.43 -13.07 13.84
N GLU A 4 -34.77 -13.94 14.79
CA GLU A 4 -34.96 -13.52 16.18
C GLU A 4 -33.68 -12.78 16.59
N THR A 5 -33.77 -11.46 16.64
CA THR A 5 -32.82 -10.60 17.32
C THR A 5 -32.74 -11.08 18.76
N GLN A 6 -31.76 -11.94 19.04
CA GLN A 6 -31.53 -12.45 20.38
C GLN A 6 -31.16 -11.27 21.28
N ASP A 7 -32.06 -10.93 22.19
CA ASP A 7 -31.82 -9.97 23.26
C ASP A 7 -30.59 -10.42 24.06
N LYS A 8 -29.44 -9.78 23.79
CA LYS A 8 -28.21 -9.94 24.56
C LYS A 8 -28.12 -8.77 25.54
N LEU A 9 -27.92 -9.07 26.81
CA LEU A 9 -27.68 -8.08 27.85
C LEU A 9 -26.18 -7.92 28.07
N ARG A 10 -25.67 -6.68 28.03
CA ARG A 10 -24.30 -6.38 28.45
C ARG A 10 -24.29 -6.12 29.95
N ILE A 11 -23.49 -6.88 30.70
CA ILE A 11 -23.39 -6.77 32.16
C ILE A 11 -21.92 -6.65 32.54
N GLU A 12 -21.60 -5.63 33.36
CA GLU A 12 -20.27 -5.42 33.94
C GLU A 12 -20.19 -6.04 35.33
N CYS A 13 -19.14 -6.82 35.59
CA CYS A 13 -18.97 -7.49 36.87
C CYS A 13 -18.50 -6.49 37.94
N PRO A 14 -19.25 -6.26 39.04
CA PRO A 14 -18.88 -5.29 40.07
C PRO A 14 -17.63 -5.69 40.86
N ARG A 15 -17.18 -6.94 40.76
CA ARG A 15 -15.98 -7.43 41.46
C ARG A 15 -14.69 -7.29 40.66
N CYS A 16 -14.73 -7.51 39.34
CA CYS A 16 -13.52 -7.56 38.52
C CYS A 16 -13.50 -6.56 37.35
N GLY A 17 -14.59 -5.81 37.11
CA GLY A 17 -14.71 -4.83 36.03
C GLY A 17 -14.86 -5.43 34.63
N ALA A 18 -14.86 -6.76 34.48
CA ALA A 18 -15.04 -7.39 33.17
C ALA A 18 -16.49 -7.23 32.68
N SER A 19 -16.66 -6.85 31.41
CA SER A 19 -17.95 -6.70 30.74
C SER A 19 -18.23 -7.85 29.78
N TYR A 20 -19.39 -8.48 29.89
CA TYR A 20 -19.79 -9.62 29.05
C TYR A 20 -21.19 -9.42 28.46
N LEU A 21 -21.45 -10.06 27.32
CA LEU A 21 -22.78 -10.15 26.69
C LEU A 21 -23.41 -11.51 27.02
N TYR A 22 -24.47 -11.51 27.81
CA TYR A 22 -25.24 -12.71 28.15
C TYR A 22 -26.53 -12.74 27.35
N SER A 23 -26.81 -13.87 26.69
CA SER A 23 -28.17 -14.16 26.19
C SER A 23 -29.09 -14.56 27.35
N LYS A 24 -30.40 -14.30 27.24
CA LYS A 24 -31.40 -14.66 28.27
C LYS A 24 -31.28 -16.09 28.82
N LYS A 25 -30.89 -17.07 28.00
CA LYS A 25 -30.65 -18.47 28.43
C LYS A 25 -29.52 -18.70 29.45
N HIS A 26 -28.66 -17.71 29.69
CA HIS A 26 -27.58 -17.78 30.69
C HIS A 26 -27.93 -17.07 32.00
N ILE A 27 -29.11 -16.44 32.06
CA ILE A 27 -29.65 -15.84 33.27
C ILE A 27 -30.48 -16.94 33.94
N ASP A 28 -30.18 -17.24 35.20
CA ASP A 28 -30.97 -18.19 35.96
C ASP A 28 -32.36 -17.62 36.31
N ASP A 29 -33.23 -18.47 36.88
CA ASP A 29 -34.60 -18.10 37.23
C ASP A 29 -34.67 -17.00 38.30
N ASP A 30 -33.59 -16.81 39.06
CA ASP A 30 -33.45 -15.79 40.09
C ASP A 30 -32.85 -14.47 39.55
N GLY A 31 -32.53 -14.42 38.25
CA GLY A 31 -31.99 -13.23 37.60
C GLY A 31 -30.48 -13.04 37.77
N PHE A 32 -29.71 -14.09 38.10
CA PHE A 32 -28.27 -14.04 38.24
C PHE A 32 -27.53 -14.65 37.04
N VAL A 33 -26.30 -14.18 36.83
CA VAL A 33 -25.34 -14.75 35.88
C VAL A 33 -24.00 -14.97 36.58
N GLU A 34 -23.23 -15.97 36.15
CA GLU A 34 -21.88 -16.19 36.66
C GLU A 34 -20.85 -15.44 35.81
N CYS A 35 -20.01 -14.62 36.45
CA CYS A 35 -18.95 -13.90 35.76
C CYS A 35 -17.93 -14.86 35.14
N GLN A 36 -17.75 -14.80 33.81
CA GLN A 36 -16.79 -15.66 33.10
C GLN A 36 -15.32 -15.45 33.50
N ASN A 37 -14.99 -14.32 34.14
CA ASN A 37 -13.64 -14.05 34.63
C ASN A 37 -13.40 -14.61 36.04
N CYS A 38 -14.27 -14.27 37.00
CA CYS A 38 -14.03 -14.53 38.42
C CYS A 38 -14.91 -15.62 39.05
N GLY A 39 -15.86 -16.18 38.29
CA GLY A 39 -16.75 -17.26 38.76
C GLY A 39 -17.69 -16.85 39.90
N LYS A 40 -17.92 -15.54 40.10
CA LYS A 40 -18.85 -15.05 41.12
C LYS A 40 -20.21 -14.73 40.50
N PRO A 41 -21.32 -15.12 41.15
CA PRO A 41 -22.64 -14.75 40.71
C PRO A 41 -22.85 -13.25 40.86
N MET A 42 -23.58 -12.67 39.92
CA MET A 42 -23.91 -11.25 39.87
C MET A 42 -25.32 -11.07 39.30
N GLU A 43 -26.06 -10.13 39.85
CA GLU A 43 -27.45 -9.85 39.46
C GLU A 43 -27.48 -9.22 38.07
N ALA A 44 -28.28 -9.79 37.17
CA ALA A 44 -28.54 -9.26 35.84
C ALA A 44 -29.59 -8.13 35.95
N SER A 45 -29.26 -7.07 36.67
CA SER A 45 -30.13 -5.89 36.71
C SER A 45 -30.18 -5.29 35.31
N ILE A 46 -31.35 -5.35 34.68
CA ILE A 46 -31.63 -4.65 33.43
C ILE A 46 -31.59 -3.16 33.77
N GLN A 47 -30.39 -2.57 33.67
CA GLN A 47 -30.31 -1.12 33.55
C GLN A 47 -30.84 -0.84 32.15
N GLU A 48 -32.13 -0.48 32.06
CA GLU A 48 -32.70 0.24 30.92
C GLU A 48 -31.93 1.56 30.79
N SER A 49 -30.72 1.48 30.27
CA SER A 49 -29.95 2.64 29.86
C SER A 49 -30.71 3.22 28.67
N ALA A 50 -31.59 4.19 28.96
CA ALA A 50 -32.25 5.05 27.99
C ALA A 50 -31.27 5.93 27.18
N VAL A 51 -29.96 5.69 27.32
CA VAL A 51 -28.96 6.20 26.39
C VAL A 51 -29.05 5.33 25.14
N PRO A 52 -29.60 5.84 24.01
CA PRO A 52 -29.54 5.10 22.76
C PRO A 52 -28.08 4.71 22.54
N PRO A 53 -27.79 3.47 22.10
CA PRO A 53 -26.43 3.06 21.84
C PRO A 53 -25.84 4.16 20.97
N LYS A 54 -24.86 4.88 21.53
CA LYS A 54 -24.05 5.80 20.76
C LYS A 54 -23.46 4.87 19.73
N VAL A 55 -24.04 4.86 18.54
CA VAL A 55 -23.53 4.14 17.38
C VAL A 55 -22.12 4.67 17.32
N MET A 56 -21.17 3.88 17.84
CA MET A 56 -19.78 4.15 17.59
C MET A 56 -19.76 4.19 16.08
N PRO A 57 -19.42 5.33 15.45
CA PRO A 57 -19.10 5.29 14.04
C PRO A 57 -18.17 4.10 13.94
N LEU A 58 -18.55 3.08 13.15
CA LEU A 58 -17.64 2.00 12.79
C LEU A 58 -16.35 2.73 12.44
N GLU A 59 -15.37 2.69 13.33
CA GLU A 59 -14.07 3.27 13.08
C GLU A 59 -13.65 2.56 11.81
N GLU A 60 -13.61 3.30 10.70
CA GLU A 60 -13.16 2.75 9.43
C GLU A 60 -11.87 2.02 9.76
N PRO A 61 -11.82 0.68 9.57
CA PRO A 61 -10.72 -0.12 10.06
C PRO A 61 -9.45 0.54 9.57
N GLU A 62 -8.63 1.04 10.52
CA GLU A 62 -7.40 1.75 10.19
C GLU A 62 -6.63 0.85 9.22
N GLU A 63 -6.48 1.32 7.98
CA GLU A 63 -5.87 0.56 6.91
C GLU A 63 -4.49 0.09 7.40
N GLU A 64 -4.33 -1.20 7.73
CA GLU A 64 -3.06 -1.74 8.18
C GLU A 64 -2.11 -1.77 6.98
N TYR A 65 -1.47 -0.63 6.74
CA TYR A 65 -0.45 -0.46 5.72
C TYR A 65 0.65 -1.48 5.96
N ILE A 66 0.77 -2.47 5.07
CA ILE A 66 1.90 -3.41 5.10
C ILE A 66 3.13 -2.64 4.61
N PRO A 67 4.11 -2.35 5.49
CA PRO A 67 5.32 -1.63 5.11
C PRO A 67 6.02 -2.34 3.97
N TRP A 68 6.60 -1.58 3.03
CA TRP A 68 7.28 -2.13 1.86
C TRP A 68 8.28 -3.25 2.20
N GLY A 69 9.08 -3.08 3.26
CA GLY A 69 10.04 -4.11 3.72
C GLY A 69 9.42 -5.37 4.34
N LYS A 70 8.09 -5.38 4.58
CA LYS A 70 7.32 -6.55 5.02
C LYS A 70 6.50 -7.17 3.89
N ARG A 71 6.48 -6.57 2.70
CA ARG A 71 5.84 -7.22 1.56
C ARG A 71 6.70 -8.41 1.19
N PRO A 72 6.15 -9.63 1.17
CA PRO A 72 6.85 -10.80 0.69
C PRO A 72 7.20 -10.53 -0.78
N GLU A 73 8.45 -10.13 -0.95
CA GLU A 73 9.11 -9.91 -2.21
C GLU A 73 8.66 -11.01 -3.19
N ASN A 74 7.91 -10.65 -4.23
CA ASN A 74 7.72 -11.50 -5.41
C ASN A 74 9.05 -11.59 -6.18
N VAL A 75 10.14 -11.89 -5.46
CA VAL A 75 11.56 -11.83 -5.84
C VAL A 75 11.97 -12.92 -6.80
N GLU A 76 11.09 -13.89 -7.07
CA GLU A 76 11.39 -14.89 -8.10
C GLU A 76 11.06 -14.44 -9.53
N ARG A 77 10.39 -13.30 -9.75
CA ARG A 77 10.45 -12.70 -11.09
C ARG A 77 11.85 -12.14 -11.28
N SER A 78 12.65 -12.88 -12.04
CA SER A 78 14.03 -12.49 -12.30
C SER A 78 14.04 -11.07 -12.87
N ILE A 79 14.97 -10.24 -12.39
CA ILE A 79 15.21 -8.88 -12.89
C ILE A 79 15.29 -8.87 -14.43
N ILE A 80 15.74 -9.98 -15.01
CA ILE A 80 15.82 -10.22 -16.46
C ILE A 80 14.44 -10.17 -17.13
N GLN A 81 13.38 -10.74 -16.53
CA GLN A 81 12.02 -10.68 -17.06
C GLN A 81 11.45 -9.24 -17.03
N ASP A 82 11.85 -8.46 -16.03
CA ASP A 82 11.43 -7.07 -15.87
C ASP A 82 12.28 -6.09 -16.69
N LEU A 83 13.44 -6.53 -17.20
CA LEU A 83 14.40 -5.68 -17.91
C LEU A 83 13.80 -4.92 -19.10
N PRO A 84 12.97 -5.51 -19.98
CA PRO A 84 12.35 -4.77 -21.08
C PRO A 84 11.42 -3.66 -20.59
N LYS A 85 10.68 -3.88 -19.49
CA LYS A 85 9.80 -2.86 -18.89
C LYS A 85 10.60 -1.75 -18.23
N LEU A 86 11.67 -2.10 -17.51
CA LEU A 86 12.60 -1.13 -16.92
C LEU A 86 13.22 -0.27 -18.02
N PHE A 87 13.66 -0.89 -19.12
CA PHE A 87 14.20 -0.16 -20.26
C PHE A 87 13.17 0.78 -20.88
N ALA A 88 11.95 0.30 -21.14
CA ALA A 88 10.88 1.11 -21.73
C ALA A 88 10.49 2.31 -20.85
N GLN A 89 10.31 2.10 -19.54
CA GLN A 89 10.01 3.19 -18.60
C GLN A 89 11.16 4.21 -18.55
N GLY A 90 12.39 3.73 -18.39
CA GLY A 90 13.55 4.61 -18.29
C GLY A 90 13.82 5.39 -19.58
N PHE A 91 13.55 4.78 -20.74
CA PHE A 91 13.70 5.42 -22.03
C PHE A 91 12.68 6.55 -22.19
N LEU A 92 11.40 6.29 -21.86
CA LEU A 92 10.37 7.32 -21.86
C LEU A 92 10.67 8.44 -20.86
N LEU A 93 11.15 8.10 -19.66
CA LEU A 93 11.54 9.09 -18.67
C LEU A 93 12.69 9.98 -19.18
N THR A 94 13.70 9.37 -19.81
CA THR A 94 14.84 10.07 -20.43
C THR A 94 14.39 10.97 -21.57
N LEU A 95 13.50 10.49 -22.43
CA LEU A 95 12.96 11.25 -23.56
C LEU A 95 12.13 12.45 -23.07
N ILE A 96 11.22 12.23 -22.13
CA ILE A 96 10.34 13.27 -21.59
C ILE A 96 11.15 14.32 -20.84
N PHE A 97 12.08 13.93 -19.96
CA PHE A 97 12.91 14.91 -19.26
C PHE A 97 13.94 15.58 -20.17
N GLY A 98 14.48 14.86 -21.15
CA GLY A 98 15.38 15.43 -22.15
C GLY A 98 14.69 16.54 -22.95
N LEU A 99 13.56 16.23 -23.58
CA LEU A 99 12.77 17.22 -24.33
C LEU A 99 12.20 18.30 -23.40
N GLY A 100 11.68 17.90 -22.25
CA GLY A 100 11.11 18.78 -21.24
C GLY A 100 12.13 19.79 -20.70
N SER A 101 13.39 19.39 -20.51
CA SER A 101 14.45 20.28 -20.02
C SER A 101 14.70 21.47 -20.96
N PHE A 102 14.60 21.25 -22.28
CA PHE A 102 14.73 22.32 -23.27
C PHE A 102 13.64 23.38 -23.06
N PHE A 103 12.37 22.96 -23.00
CA PHE A 103 11.26 23.86 -22.71
C PHE A 103 11.38 24.51 -21.33
N TRP A 104 11.87 23.75 -20.35
CA TRP A 104 11.96 24.18 -18.96
C TRP A 104 12.93 25.34 -18.76
N ILE A 105 14.05 25.36 -19.49
CA ILE A 105 15.02 26.47 -19.46
C ILE A 105 14.35 27.79 -19.86
N PHE A 106 13.53 27.79 -20.92
CA PHE A 106 12.80 29.00 -21.33
C PHE A 106 11.77 29.42 -20.28
N PHE A 107 11.03 28.47 -19.70
CA PHE A 107 10.08 28.75 -18.63
C PHE A 107 10.76 29.37 -17.41
N LEU A 108 11.88 28.80 -16.94
CA LEU A 108 12.63 29.34 -15.81
C LEU A 108 13.14 30.75 -16.09
N ALA A 109 13.64 31.03 -17.30
CA ALA A 109 14.08 32.38 -17.67
C ALA A 109 12.94 33.40 -17.57
N ILE A 110 11.74 33.03 -18.03
CA ILE A 110 10.53 33.88 -17.92
C ILE A 110 10.14 34.10 -16.46
N PHE A 111 10.09 33.05 -15.64
CA PHE A 111 9.74 33.15 -14.23
C PHE A 111 10.72 34.04 -13.45
N ILE A 112 12.03 33.89 -13.71
CA ILE A 112 13.07 34.73 -13.09
C ILE A 112 12.92 36.18 -13.53
N ALA A 113 12.62 36.44 -14.81
CA ALA A 113 12.43 37.80 -15.31
C ALA A 113 11.19 38.49 -14.69
N LEU A 114 10.10 37.76 -14.48
CA LEU A 114 8.85 38.31 -13.93
C LEU A 114 8.86 38.47 -12.41
N GLY A 115 9.51 37.56 -11.68
CA GLY A 115 9.33 37.42 -10.23
C GLY A 115 10.61 37.17 -9.42
N SER A 116 11.79 37.28 -10.04
CA SER A 116 13.09 37.04 -9.39
C SER A 116 13.10 35.70 -8.63
N ILE A 117 13.42 35.72 -7.33
CA ILE A 117 13.49 34.55 -6.44
C ILE A 117 12.14 33.84 -6.34
N PHE A 118 11.02 34.58 -6.25
CA PHE A 118 9.68 33.96 -6.17
C PHE A 118 9.36 33.17 -7.43
N GLY A 119 9.70 33.71 -8.60
CA GLY A 119 9.55 33.01 -9.87
C GLY A 119 10.36 31.71 -9.92
N LEU A 120 11.62 31.76 -9.45
CA LEU A 120 12.47 30.56 -9.38
C LEU A 120 11.86 29.47 -8.50
N VAL A 121 11.37 29.81 -7.30
CA VAL A 121 10.75 28.86 -6.36
C VAL A 121 9.49 28.24 -6.98
N ILE A 122 8.62 29.05 -7.57
CA ILE A 122 7.40 28.58 -8.25
C ILE A 122 7.76 27.63 -9.41
N GLY A 123 8.77 28.00 -10.20
CA GLY A 123 9.30 27.14 -11.25
C GLY A 123 9.72 25.78 -10.70
N ILE A 124 10.64 25.75 -9.74
CA ILE A 124 11.12 24.49 -9.15
C ILE A 124 9.96 23.64 -8.62
N MET A 125 9.00 24.23 -7.90
CA MET A 125 7.81 23.51 -7.41
C MET A 125 6.98 22.90 -8.54
N ALA A 126 6.74 23.65 -9.61
CA ALA A 126 6.01 23.15 -10.79
C ALA A 126 6.77 22.02 -11.48
N MET A 127 8.10 22.10 -11.57
CA MET A 127 8.96 21.02 -12.11
C MET A 127 8.81 19.73 -11.31
N LEU A 128 8.85 19.83 -9.97
CA LEU A 128 8.73 18.68 -9.08
C LEU A 128 7.36 18.03 -9.21
N ILE A 129 6.27 18.82 -9.21
CA ILE A 129 4.91 18.28 -9.40
C ILE A 129 4.79 17.58 -10.76
N LEU A 130 5.30 18.19 -11.84
CA LEU A 130 5.28 17.58 -13.18
C LEU A 130 6.09 16.29 -13.23
N ALA A 131 7.29 16.27 -12.66
CA ALA A 131 8.13 15.08 -12.58
C ALA A 131 7.45 13.95 -11.79
N GLY A 132 6.82 14.28 -10.66
CA GLY A 132 6.04 13.34 -9.87
C GLY A 132 4.85 12.79 -10.63
N TRP A 133 4.10 13.64 -11.34
CA TRP A 133 2.97 13.25 -12.18
C TRP A 133 3.39 12.31 -13.31
N ILE A 134 4.47 12.64 -14.03
CA ILE A 134 5.03 11.79 -15.09
C ILE A 134 5.40 10.42 -14.54
N ASN A 135 6.15 10.37 -13.43
CA ASN A 135 6.60 9.10 -12.88
C ASN A 135 5.45 8.25 -12.32
N MET A 136 4.46 8.88 -11.69
CA MET A 136 3.23 8.22 -11.26
C MET A 136 2.48 7.62 -12.45
N GLY A 137 2.30 8.38 -13.53
CA GLY A 137 1.62 7.91 -14.75
C GLY A 137 2.35 6.76 -15.43
N LEU A 138 3.67 6.88 -15.62
CA LEU A 138 4.50 5.81 -16.18
C LEU A 138 4.50 4.56 -15.29
N SER A 139 4.53 4.74 -13.98
CA SER A 139 4.56 3.60 -13.05
C SER A 139 3.22 2.88 -12.97
N GLY A 140 2.11 3.61 -13.01
CA GLY A 140 0.78 3.02 -13.17
C GLY A 140 0.66 2.23 -14.47
N TYR A 141 1.18 2.77 -15.58
CA TYR A 141 1.13 2.12 -16.89
C TYR A 141 1.97 0.83 -16.98
N PHE A 142 3.25 0.86 -16.57
CA PHE A 142 4.14 -0.30 -16.71
C PHE A 142 4.03 -1.35 -15.59
N TRP A 143 3.69 -0.90 -14.38
CA TRP A 143 3.78 -1.70 -13.16
C TRP A 143 2.47 -1.83 -12.39
N SER A 144 1.40 -1.14 -12.80
CA SER A 144 0.11 -1.16 -12.09
C SER A 144 0.25 -0.75 -10.62
N ILE A 145 1.14 0.22 -10.38
CA ILE A 145 1.36 0.87 -9.09
C ILE A 145 0.44 2.09 -9.02
N ASP A 146 -0.56 2.03 -8.16
CA ASP A 146 -1.48 3.14 -7.94
C ASP A 146 -0.99 4.00 -6.77
N ALA A 147 -0.78 5.30 -7.01
CA ALA A 147 -0.40 6.26 -5.97
C ALA A 147 -1.54 7.27 -5.69
N LYS A 148 -1.56 7.89 -4.50
CA LYS A 148 -2.52 8.98 -4.19
C LYS A 148 -2.21 10.18 -5.08
N PRO A 149 -3.16 10.65 -5.92
CA PRO A 149 -2.94 11.82 -6.77
C PRO A 149 -3.02 13.13 -5.97
N ASP A 150 -2.61 13.10 -4.70
CA ASP A 150 -2.60 14.26 -3.84
C ASP A 150 -1.39 15.13 -4.19
N TRP A 151 -1.56 16.46 -4.20
CA TRP A 151 -0.47 17.37 -4.58
C TRP A 151 0.79 17.19 -3.72
N LYS A 152 0.64 16.81 -2.45
CA LYS A 152 1.76 16.49 -1.53
C LYS A 152 2.50 15.23 -1.98
N ALA A 153 1.77 14.20 -2.41
CA ALA A 153 2.35 12.97 -2.93
C ALA A 153 3.07 13.26 -4.25
N LEU A 154 2.47 14.01 -5.17
CA LEU A 154 3.11 14.43 -6.42
C LEU A 154 4.43 15.16 -6.18
N LEU A 155 4.45 16.11 -5.24
CA LEU A 155 5.66 16.81 -4.85
C LEU A 155 6.72 15.87 -4.27
N GLY A 156 6.32 14.96 -3.38
CA GLY A 156 7.20 13.95 -2.78
C GLY A 156 7.81 12.99 -3.81
N HIS A 157 7.00 12.48 -4.73
CA HIS A 157 7.46 11.66 -5.86
C HIS A 157 8.47 12.42 -6.72
N GLY A 158 8.16 13.66 -7.09
CA GLY A 158 9.01 14.49 -7.93
C GLY A 158 10.36 14.79 -7.29
N LEU A 159 10.35 15.15 -6.00
CA LEU A 159 11.57 15.43 -5.24
C LEU A 159 12.44 14.19 -5.08
N ALA A 160 11.85 13.06 -4.65
CA ALA A 160 12.58 11.80 -4.50
C ALA A 160 13.19 11.34 -5.83
N LEU A 161 12.42 11.42 -6.92
CA LEU A 161 12.87 11.08 -8.26
C LEU A 161 14.01 11.97 -8.72
N LEU A 162 13.89 13.30 -8.58
CA LEU A 162 14.91 14.25 -8.99
C LEU A 162 16.22 14.02 -8.23
N VAL A 163 16.14 13.87 -6.91
CA VAL A 163 17.33 13.62 -6.06
C VAL A 163 18.04 12.34 -6.50
N LEU A 164 17.31 11.24 -6.67
CA LEU A 164 17.90 9.97 -7.08
C LEU A 164 18.51 10.02 -8.48
N ILE A 165 17.84 10.66 -9.45
CA ILE A 165 18.39 10.84 -10.80
C ILE A 165 19.64 11.71 -10.77
N VAL A 166 19.67 12.80 -10.00
CA VAL A 166 20.86 13.66 -9.87
C VAL A 166 22.03 12.90 -9.27
N VAL A 167 21.82 12.15 -8.18
CA VAL A 167 22.87 11.37 -7.52
C VAL A 167 23.43 10.30 -8.46
N VAL A 168 22.56 9.54 -9.12
CA VAL A 168 22.98 8.50 -10.06
C VAL A 168 23.62 9.10 -11.31
N GLY A 169 23.19 10.28 -11.75
CA GLY A 169 23.68 11.01 -12.91
C GLY A 169 25.03 11.72 -12.73
N ILE A 170 25.64 11.71 -11.54
CA ILE A 170 26.95 12.36 -11.29
C ILE A 170 28.02 11.93 -12.32
N PRO A 171 28.19 10.65 -12.69
CA PRO A 171 29.18 10.27 -13.70
C PRO A 171 28.92 10.89 -15.08
N ILE A 172 27.66 11.05 -15.47
CA ILE A 172 27.28 11.73 -16.73
C ILE A 172 27.66 13.21 -16.64
N LEU A 173 27.44 13.86 -15.48
CA LEU A 173 27.85 15.25 -15.26
C LEU A 173 29.38 15.41 -15.35
N ILE A 174 30.15 14.47 -14.79
CA ILE A 174 31.61 14.47 -14.88
C ILE A 174 32.07 14.38 -16.34
N VAL A 175 31.49 13.48 -17.12
CA VAL A 175 31.82 13.35 -18.56
C VAL A 175 31.46 14.62 -19.34
N ASN A 176 30.31 15.22 -19.04
CA ASN A 176 29.92 16.48 -19.66
C ASN A 176 30.85 17.63 -19.28
N PHE A 177 31.39 17.64 -18.05
CA PHE A 177 32.37 18.64 -17.60
C PHE A 177 33.71 18.53 -18.34
N ILE A 178 34.21 17.31 -18.57
CA ILE A 178 35.46 17.09 -19.31
C ILE A 178 35.27 17.08 -20.84
N ARG A 179 34.06 17.36 -21.35
CA ARG A 179 33.73 17.31 -22.78
C ARG A 179 34.72 18.08 -23.65
N ALA A 180 35.18 19.26 -23.21
CA ALA A 180 36.11 20.10 -23.98
C ALA A 180 37.47 19.43 -24.25
N THR A 181 37.80 18.37 -23.50
CA THR A 181 39.05 17.61 -23.64
C THR A 181 38.88 16.29 -24.40
N LEU A 182 37.64 15.88 -24.68
CA LEU A 182 37.33 14.63 -25.37
C LEU A 182 37.17 14.89 -26.87
N ASP A 183 37.70 13.97 -27.68
CA ASP A 183 37.38 13.91 -29.10
C ASP A 183 35.86 13.77 -29.33
N LEU A 184 35.34 14.39 -30.39
CA LEU A 184 33.91 14.39 -30.69
C LEU A 184 33.36 12.97 -30.90
N THR A 185 34.10 12.12 -31.62
CA THR A 185 33.69 10.73 -31.87
C THR A 185 33.64 9.95 -30.57
N LEU A 186 34.67 10.09 -29.72
CA LEU A 186 34.70 9.44 -28.41
C LEU A 186 33.55 9.92 -27.51
N TYR A 187 33.28 11.22 -27.48
CA TYR A 187 32.17 11.79 -26.72
C TYR A 187 30.83 11.21 -27.16
N ILE A 188 30.56 11.16 -28.47
CA ILE A 188 29.32 10.59 -29.01
C ILE A 188 29.17 9.11 -28.61
N LEU A 189 30.21 8.30 -28.75
CA LEU A 189 30.19 6.89 -28.35
C LEU A 189 29.89 6.72 -26.86
N LEU A 190 30.48 7.57 -26.01
CA LEU A 190 30.26 7.54 -24.56
C LEU A 190 28.82 7.95 -24.19
N GLN A 191 28.23 8.92 -24.89
CA GLN A 191 26.83 9.30 -24.71
C GLN A 191 25.87 8.16 -25.11
N PHE A 192 26.14 7.45 -26.21
CA PHE A 192 25.35 6.27 -26.58
C PHE A 192 25.47 5.15 -25.54
N LEU A 193 26.69 4.89 -25.03
CA LEU A 193 26.89 3.92 -23.96
C LEU A 193 26.11 4.30 -22.70
N PHE A 194 26.15 5.58 -22.30
CA PHE A 194 25.36 6.05 -21.17
C PHE A 194 23.86 5.92 -21.40
N LEU A 195 23.36 6.26 -22.58
CA LEU A 195 21.95 6.06 -22.90
C LEU A 195 21.54 4.59 -22.69
N ILE A 196 22.32 3.63 -23.18
CA ILE A 196 22.02 2.20 -23.05
C ILE A 196 22.07 1.74 -21.59
N VAL A 197 23.10 2.15 -20.83
CA VAL A 197 23.32 1.70 -19.46
C VAL A 197 22.38 2.38 -18.46
N TYR A 198 22.19 3.69 -18.59
CA TYR A 198 21.40 4.47 -17.63
C TYR A 198 19.90 4.38 -17.85
N THR A 199 19.45 4.05 -19.05
CA THR A 199 18.03 3.83 -19.33
C THR A 199 17.38 2.83 -18.36
N PRO A 200 17.83 1.57 -18.23
CA PRO A 200 17.23 0.64 -17.26
C PRO A 200 17.40 1.09 -15.80
N ILE A 201 18.50 1.79 -15.48
CA ILE A 201 18.72 2.34 -14.13
C ILE A 201 17.65 3.40 -13.79
N TYR A 202 17.34 4.31 -14.72
CA TYR A 202 16.29 5.30 -14.55
C TYR A 202 14.90 4.68 -14.48
N GLY A 203 14.64 3.62 -15.25
CA GLY A 203 13.42 2.82 -15.10
C GLY A 203 13.30 2.21 -13.70
N PHE A 204 14.39 1.66 -13.17
CA PHE A 204 14.44 1.12 -11.82
C PHE A 204 14.19 2.19 -10.76
N ILE A 205 14.83 3.36 -10.86
CA ILE A 205 14.62 4.49 -9.95
C ILE A 205 13.15 4.94 -9.99
N GLY A 206 12.57 5.08 -11.19
CA GLY A 206 11.18 5.49 -11.36
C GLY A 206 10.21 4.54 -10.65
N ARG A 207 10.36 3.23 -10.90
CA ARG A 207 9.61 2.17 -10.21
C ARG A 207 9.83 2.20 -8.70
N PHE A 208 11.08 2.32 -8.25
CA PHE A 208 11.44 2.32 -6.83
C PHE A 208 10.77 3.47 -6.09
N VAL A 209 10.83 4.68 -6.65
CA VAL A 209 10.13 5.84 -6.10
C VAL A 209 8.63 5.57 -6.06
N ALA A 210 8.04 5.07 -7.16
CA ALA A 210 6.61 4.83 -7.19
C ALA A 210 6.13 3.82 -6.15
N LEU A 211 6.88 2.74 -5.91
CA LEU A 211 6.57 1.76 -4.87
C LEU A 211 6.56 2.36 -3.46
N HIS A 212 7.42 3.35 -3.19
CA HIS A 212 7.50 3.99 -1.88
C HIS A 212 6.26 4.84 -1.54
N PHE A 213 5.55 5.31 -2.58
CA PHE A 213 4.35 6.14 -2.46
C PHE A 213 3.07 5.42 -2.93
N GLU A 214 3.15 4.12 -3.20
CA GLU A 214 1.99 3.33 -3.58
C GLU A 214 0.92 3.45 -2.49
N LYS A 215 -0.33 3.66 -2.90
CA LYS A 215 -1.46 3.51 -1.97
C LYS A 215 -1.34 2.12 -1.38
N GLY A 216 -1.49 2.00 -0.06
CA GLY A 216 -1.88 0.70 0.48
C GLY A 216 -3.07 0.24 -0.35
N LYS A 217 -2.91 -0.85 -1.11
CA LYS A 217 -4.08 -1.45 -1.75
C LYS A 217 -4.90 -1.91 -0.55
N VAL A 218 -5.99 -1.20 -0.29
CA VAL A 218 -7.11 -1.78 0.43
C VAL A 218 -7.49 -2.93 -0.47
N TYR A 219 -6.95 -4.11 -0.18
CA TYR A 219 -7.60 -5.31 -0.62
C TYR A 219 -8.95 -5.17 0.03
N ASP A 220 -9.95 -4.82 -0.77
CA ASP A 220 -11.34 -5.02 -0.42
C ASP A 220 -11.46 -6.54 -0.29
N MET A 221 -10.97 -7.05 0.84
CA MET A 221 -11.32 -8.34 1.37
C MET A 221 -12.77 -8.11 1.79
N GLY A 222 -13.64 -7.99 0.77
CA GLY A 222 -15.02 -7.57 0.94
C GLY A 222 -15.57 -8.34 2.11
N LYS A 223 -16.23 -7.63 3.04
CA LYS A 223 -16.57 -8.07 4.41
C LYS A 223 -16.37 -9.58 4.54
N PRO A 224 -15.33 -10.05 5.25
CA PRO A 224 -14.93 -11.45 5.21
C PRO A 224 -16.19 -12.29 5.31
N SER A 225 -16.46 -13.03 4.24
CA SER A 225 -17.60 -13.93 4.19
C SER A 225 -17.62 -14.74 5.47
N LYS A 226 -18.81 -15.13 5.93
CA LYS A 226 -18.94 -15.96 7.13
C LYS A 226 -18.11 -17.27 7.03
N THR A 227 -17.71 -17.65 5.81
CA THR A 227 -16.89 -18.83 5.52
C THR A 227 -15.40 -18.53 5.31
N ALA A 228 -14.98 -17.26 5.34
CA ALA A 228 -13.58 -16.89 5.11
C ALA A 228 -12.68 -17.39 6.24
N ARG A 229 -11.60 -18.10 5.89
CA ARG A 229 -10.61 -18.61 6.85
C ARG A 229 -9.25 -18.00 6.61
N ARG A 230 -8.55 -17.71 7.72
CA ARG A 230 -7.18 -17.22 7.70
C ARG A 230 -6.23 -18.39 7.42
N ALA A 231 -5.45 -18.32 6.35
CA ALA A 231 -4.45 -19.32 6.03
C ALA A 231 -3.09 -18.68 5.76
N LYS A 232 -2.03 -19.30 6.30
CA LYS A 232 -0.64 -18.90 6.10
C LYS A 232 -0.04 -19.72 4.96
N CYS A 233 0.46 -19.05 3.92
CA CYS A 233 1.10 -19.73 2.80
C CYS A 233 2.40 -20.41 3.27
N PRO A 234 2.60 -21.71 3.00
CA PRO A 234 3.82 -22.42 3.41
C PRO A 234 5.06 -21.99 2.62
N ASN A 235 4.90 -21.34 1.45
CA ASN A 235 6.02 -20.90 0.63
C ASN A 235 6.54 -19.51 1.04
N CYS A 236 5.66 -18.50 1.10
CA CYS A 236 6.07 -17.10 1.35
C CYS A 236 5.73 -16.57 2.75
N ALA A 237 5.18 -17.41 3.64
CA ALA A 237 4.72 -17.04 4.99
C ALA A 237 3.64 -15.94 5.08
N ALA A 238 3.16 -15.42 3.94
CA ALA A 238 2.08 -14.45 3.89
C ALA A 238 0.78 -15.05 4.42
N THR A 239 -0.03 -14.26 5.11
CA THR A 239 -1.30 -14.71 5.68
C THR A 239 -2.45 -13.91 5.09
N TYR A 240 -3.42 -14.62 4.51
CA TYR A 240 -4.60 -14.04 3.87
C TYR A 240 -5.86 -14.71 4.38
N PHE A 241 -7.00 -14.05 4.18
CA PHE A 241 -8.31 -14.67 4.30
C PHE A 241 -8.70 -15.23 2.94
N TYR A 242 -9.13 -16.49 2.93
CA TYR A 242 -9.64 -17.16 1.74
C TYR A 242 -11.07 -17.58 2.00
N ASP A 243 -11.94 -17.25 1.06
CA ASP A 243 -13.31 -17.74 1.03
C ASP A 243 -13.32 -19.22 0.60
N GLU A 244 -14.32 -20.00 1.03
CA GLU A 244 -14.49 -21.38 0.56
C GLU A 244 -14.64 -21.45 -0.97
N SER A 245 -15.16 -20.40 -1.62
CA SER A 245 -15.20 -20.27 -3.08
C SER A 245 -13.83 -20.12 -3.75
N SER A 246 -12.78 -19.78 -2.99
CA SER A 246 -11.39 -19.71 -3.48
C SER A 246 -10.70 -21.06 -3.50
N VAL A 247 -11.34 -22.11 -2.95
CA VAL A 247 -10.81 -23.47 -2.88
C VAL A 247 -11.14 -24.19 -4.20
N ASP A 248 -10.12 -24.72 -4.88
CA ASP A 248 -10.32 -25.50 -6.09
C ASP A 248 -10.91 -26.89 -5.79
N SER A 249 -11.26 -27.64 -6.84
CA SER A 249 -11.83 -28.99 -6.71
C SER A 249 -10.90 -30.00 -6.04
N GLN A 250 -9.63 -29.65 -5.80
CA GLN A 250 -8.65 -30.47 -5.11
C GLN A 250 -8.44 -30.04 -3.64
N GLY A 251 -9.24 -29.09 -3.13
CA GLY A 251 -9.08 -28.58 -1.77
C GLY A 251 -7.90 -27.60 -1.62
N LYS A 252 -7.39 -27.06 -2.73
CA LYS A 252 -6.23 -26.16 -2.71
C LYS A 252 -6.65 -24.72 -2.97
N ILE A 253 -5.95 -23.81 -2.31
CA ILE A 253 -6.05 -22.37 -2.54
C ILE A 253 -4.77 -21.87 -3.17
N GLN A 254 -4.88 -20.82 -3.99
CA GLN A 254 -3.72 -20.15 -4.58
C GLN A 254 -3.32 -18.96 -3.70
N CYS A 255 -2.05 -18.89 -3.29
CA CYS A 255 -1.56 -17.75 -2.52
C CYS A 255 -1.71 -16.45 -3.33
N GLN A 256 -2.45 -15.47 -2.80
CA GLN A 256 -2.63 -14.16 -3.43
C GLN A 256 -1.32 -13.38 -3.55
N ASN A 257 -0.30 -13.76 -2.77
CA ASN A 257 1.02 -13.20 -2.89
C ASN A 257 1.88 -13.89 -3.95
N CYS A 258 2.33 -15.13 -3.68
CA CYS A 258 3.36 -15.79 -4.49
C CYS A 258 2.79 -16.74 -5.56
N GLY A 259 1.47 -16.87 -5.66
CA GLY A 259 0.82 -17.75 -6.64
C GLY A 259 0.96 -19.26 -6.36
N THR A 260 1.67 -19.67 -5.30
CA THR A 260 1.81 -21.08 -4.93
C THR A 260 0.48 -21.66 -4.46
N ARG A 261 0.13 -22.85 -4.95
CA ARG A 261 -1.04 -23.60 -4.50
C ARG A 261 -0.72 -24.45 -3.28
N PHE A 262 -1.57 -24.40 -2.26
CA PHE A 262 -1.40 -25.18 -1.03
C PHE A 262 -2.76 -25.63 -0.48
N ASN A 263 -2.75 -26.67 0.35
CA ASN A 263 -3.98 -27.22 0.92
C ASN A 263 -4.64 -26.20 1.85
N PHE A 264 -5.94 -25.99 1.68
CA PHE A 264 -6.72 -25.15 2.57
C PHE A 264 -6.82 -25.85 3.95
N PRO A 265 -6.53 -25.18 5.07
CA PRO A 265 -6.53 -25.84 6.38
C PRO A 265 -7.93 -26.41 6.70
N GLU A 266 -7.98 -27.73 6.86
CA GLU A 266 -9.15 -28.45 7.36
C GLU A 266 -9.28 -28.22 8.87
N GLY A 267 -10.40 -27.65 9.30
CA GLY A 267 -10.67 -27.42 10.72
C GLY A 267 -11.90 -26.54 10.94
N PRO A 268 -12.60 -26.69 12.08
CA PRO A 268 -13.69 -25.81 12.45
C PRO A 268 -13.17 -24.37 12.60
N ILE A 269 -13.97 -23.40 12.19
CA ILE A 269 -13.68 -21.98 12.41
C ILE A 269 -13.44 -21.81 13.92
N PRO A 270 -12.29 -21.28 14.36
CA PRO A 270 -12.07 -21.00 15.77
C PRO A 270 -13.20 -20.08 16.24
N SER A 271 -14.05 -20.57 17.13
CA SER A 271 -15.31 -19.95 17.54
C SER A 271 -15.16 -18.65 18.36
N GLY A 272 -14.00 -18.00 18.28
CA GLY A 272 -13.65 -16.82 19.08
C GLY A 272 -13.40 -15.53 18.30
N ILE A 273 -13.40 -15.55 16.96
CA ILE A 273 -13.05 -14.34 16.16
C ILE A 273 -14.30 -13.54 15.74
N GLY A 274 -15.49 -14.13 15.84
CA GLY A 274 -16.75 -13.55 15.34
C GLY A 274 -17.49 -12.59 16.29
N SER A 275 -17.06 -12.39 17.53
CA SER A 275 -17.78 -11.56 18.51
C SER A 275 -17.22 -10.14 18.70
N GLU A 276 -16.07 -9.80 18.10
CA GLU A 276 -15.45 -8.48 18.23
C GLU A 276 -15.53 -7.62 16.96
N LEU A 277 -16.05 -8.17 15.85
CA LEU A 277 -16.14 -7.50 14.53
C LEU A 277 -17.59 -7.27 14.04
N GLN A 278 -18.58 -7.27 14.94
CA GLN A 278 -19.98 -6.91 14.64
C GLN A 278 -20.41 -5.65 15.38
#